data_AF-A0A7V0V8X3-F1
#
_entry.id   AF-A0A7V0V8X3-F1
#
_cell.length_a   1.000
_cell.length_b   1.000
_cell.length_c   1.000
_cell.angle_alpha   90.00
_cell.angle_beta   90.00
_cell.angle_gamma   90.00
#
_symmetry.space_group_name_H-M   'P 1'
#
loop_
_entity.id
_entity.type
_entity.pdbx_description
1 polymer ?
#
loop_
_entity_poly.entity_id
_entity_poly.type
_entity_poly.pdbx_seq_one_letter_code
_entity_poly.pdbx_strand_id
1 'polypeptide(L)'
;NIIEQFEGYFKLKDIDVYKYEPRTAPLDTILGREETAQTQLVKQADVVLLTYLLEEEFSEQMIKESYLYYDLRTGHGSSLSPSIYGLVAARLGLMDHAVRYFRQAGTIDLANNMGNAAGGVHAAALGGLWQQIIMGFVGIRVKEEGIFLYPRFPEHWSRVKFSLLWHGNRLDFEIERDKQIMLVTGDKGEVSVGIFGRSLQALQPGSIYIAKWDGTTWRDFIKKQKGVV
;
A
#
# COMPACT_ATOMS: atom_id res chain seq x y z
N ASN A 1 -18.50 -12.71 -2.67
CA ASN A 1 -17.86 -12.02 -3.80
C ASN A 1 -16.34 -12.12 -3.68
N ILE A 2 -15.78 -13.32 -3.89
CA ILE A 2 -14.34 -13.59 -3.80
C ILE A 2 -13.85 -13.99 -5.19
N ILE A 3 -12.72 -13.42 -5.62
CA ILE A 3 -12.09 -13.78 -6.90
C ILE A 3 -11.36 -15.12 -6.72
N GLU A 4 -11.67 -16.11 -7.54
CA GLU A 4 -10.95 -17.39 -7.54
C GLU A 4 -9.56 -17.20 -8.18
N GLN A 5 -8.51 -17.71 -7.54
CA GLN A 5 -7.12 -17.53 -8.01
C GLN A 5 -6.88 -18.21 -9.37
N PHE A 6 -7.45 -19.41 -9.55
CA PHE A 6 -7.49 -20.15 -10.80
C PHE A 6 -8.65 -21.13 -10.75
N GLU A 7 -9.09 -21.62 -11.91
CA GLU A 7 -10.22 -22.54 -12.00
C GLU A 7 -10.02 -23.79 -11.11
N GLY A 8 -10.90 -23.97 -10.12
CA GLY A 8 -10.86 -25.12 -9.22
C GLY A 8 -10.05 -24.92 -7.95
N TYR A 9 -9.43 -23.75 -7.74
CA TYR A 9 -8.72 -23.42 -6.51
C TYR A 9 -9.60 -23.58 -5.26
N PHE A 10 -10.87 -23.19 -5.33
CA PHE A 10 -11.78 -23.34 -4.18
C PHE A 10 -12.09 -24.80 -3.83
N LYS A 11 -11.77 -25.76 -4.71
CA LYS A 11 -11.95 -27.20 -4.46
C LYS A 11 -10.74 -27.83 -3.75
N LEU A 12 -9.62 -27.11 -3.64
CA LEU A 12 -8.43 -27.58 -2.92
C LEU A 12 -8.67 -27.64 -1.42
N LYS A 13 -7.84 -28.41 -0.72
CA LYS A 13 -7.89 -28.54 0.74
C LYS A 13 -7.64 -27.19 1.40
N ASP A 14 -8.57 -26.75 2.24
CA ASP A 14 -8.43 -25.49 2.96
C ASP A 14 -7.25 -25.51 3.94
N ILE A 15 -6.63 -24.35 4.14
CA ILE A 15 -5.50 -24.17 5.05
C ILE A 15 -5.58 -22.81 5.73
N ASP A 16 -5.26 -22.78 7.02
CA ASP A 16 -5.07 -21.57 7.80
C ASP A 16 -3.58 -21.48 8.16
N VAL A 17 -2.86 -20.57 7.50
CA VAL A 17 -1.41 -20.44 7.63
C VAL A 17 -0.96 -20.00 9.02
N TYR A 18 -1.86 -19.38 9.81
CA TYR A 18 -1.56 -18.92 11.17
C TYR A 18 -1.46 -20.09 12.16
N LYS A 19 -2.07 -21.25 11.86
CA LYS A 19 -1.93 -22.47 12.67
C LYS A 19 -0.56 -23.13 12.59
N TYR A 20 0.28 -22.65 11.67
CA TYR A 20 1.65 -23.13 11.48
C TYR A 20 2.69 -22.17 12.07
N GLU A 21 2.27 -21.12 12.80
CA GLU A 21 3.18 -20.17 13.44
C GLU A 21 3.46 -20.54 14.90
N PRO A 22 4.69 -20.32 15.42
CA PRO A 22 5.85 -19.83 14.68
C PRO A 22 6.48 -20.92 13.80
N ARG A 23 6.91 -20.58 12.58
CA ARG A 23 7.69 -21.46 11.70
C ARG A 23 9.09 -20.94 11.41
N THR A 24 10.02 -21.86 11.15
CA THR A 24 11.44 -21.56 10.86
C THR A 24 11.78 -21.53 9.37
N ALA A 25 10.83 -21.89 8.51
CA ALA A 25 10.99 -21.92 7.06
C ALA A 25 9.67 -21.53 6.36
N PRO A 26 9.70 -21.16 5.07
CA PRO A 26 8.49 -20.93 4.29
C PRO A 26 7.56 -22.15 4.31
N LEU A 27 6.25 -21.91 4.46
CA LEU A 27 5.28 -23.00 4.65
C LEU A 27 5.20 -23.95 3.45
N ASP A 28 5.39 -23.45 2.23
CA ASP A 28 5.48 -24.25 1.00
C ASP A 28 6.69 -25.20 1.02
N THR A 29 7.78 -24.80 1.69
CA THR A 29 8.94 -25.67 1.92
C THR A 29 8.65 -26.73 2.97
N ILE A 30 7.94 -26.37 4.04
CA ILE A 30 7.56 -27.30 5.14
C ILE A 30 6.60 -28.38 4.65
N LEU A 31 5.56 -28.00 3.90
CA LEU A 31 4.58 -28.94 3.37
C LEU A 31 5.13 -29.75 2.18
N GLY A 32 6.09 -29.19 1.45
CA GLY A 32 6.59 -29.76 0.22
C GLY A 32 5.62 -29.57 -0.96
N ARG A 33 6.11 -29.88 -2.15
CA ARG A 33 5.41 -29.57 -3.42
C ARG A 33 4.08 -30.29 -3.56
N GLU A 34 4.02 -31.57 -3.21
CA GLU A 34 2.82 -32.40 -3.41
C GLU A 34 1.66 -31.94 -2.51
N GLU A 35 1.91 -31.73 -1.22
CA GLU A 35 0.88 -31.23 -0.30
C GLU A 35 0.49 -29.79 -0.67
N THR A 36 1.47 -28.92 -0.96
CA THR A 36 1.19 -27.53 -1.36
C THR A 36 0.24 -27.49 -2.56
N ALA A 37 0.47 -28.33 -3.58
CA ALA A 37 -0.37 -28.38 -4.79
C ALA A 37 -1.81 -28.85 -4.54
N GLN A 38 -2.08 -29.53 -3.43
CA GLN A 38 -3.42 -30.01 -3.05
C GLN A 38 -4.13 -29.07 -2.07
N THR A 39 -3.43 -28.03 -1.59
CA THR A 39 -3.97 -27.08 -0.60
C THR A 39 -4.22 -25.71 -1.22
N GLN A 40 -5.02 -24.91 -0.53
CA GLN A 40 -5.22 -23.50 -0.86
C GLN A 40 -4.03 -22.60 -0.47
N LEU A 41 -2.87 -23.17 -0.09
CA LEU A 41 -1.69 -22.40 0.29
C LEU A 41 -1.21 -21.55 -0.90
N VAL A 42 -1.08 -20.25 -0.67
CA VAL A 42 -0.50 -19.31 -1.63
C VAL A 42 0.85 -18.86 -1.12
N LYS A 43 1.87 -18.88 -1.98
CA LYS A 43 3.23 -18.46 -1.57
C LYS A 43 3.31 -16.95 -1.31
N GLN A 44 2.66 -16.14 -2.14
CA GLN A 44 2.76 -14.68 -2.17
C GLN A 44 1.49 -14.04 -2.71
N ALA A 45 1.37 -12.71 -2.67
CA ALA A 45 0.22 -12.01 -3.24
C ALA A 45 0.00 -12.37 -4.72
N ASP A 46 -1.22 -12.83 -5.02
CA ASP A 46 -1.69 -13.18 -6.36
C ASP A 46 -2.99 -12.42 -6.66
N VAL A 47 -4.15 -12.92 -6.22
CA VAL A 47 -5.43 -12.17 -6.32
C VAL A 47 -5.35 -10.82 -5.61
N VAL A 48 -4.69 -10.75 -4.45
CA VAL A 48 -4.49 -9.48 -3.75
C VAL A 48 -3.64 -8.50 -4.58
N LEU A 49 -2.65 -9.00 -5.33
CA LEU A 49 -1.86 -8.17 -6.24
C LEU A 49 -2.71 -7.68 -7.43
N LEU A 50 -3.54 -8.55 -8.01
CA LEU A 50 -4.51 -8.18 -9.06
C LEU A 50 -5.40 -7.03 -8.60
N THR A 51 -5.99 -7.12 -7.41
CA THR A 51 -6.86 -6.06 -6.87
C THR A 51 -6.13 -4.74 -6.58
N TYR A 52 -4.81 -4.77 -6.39
CA TYR A 52 -4.02 -3.55 -6.25
C TYR A 52 -3.76 -2.89 -7.61
N LEU A 53 -3.30 -3.68 -8.58
CA LEU A 53 -2.89 -3.18 -9.90
C LEU A 53 -4.10 -2.69 -10.72
N LEU A 54 -5.24 -3.36 -10.57
CA LEU A 54 -6.49 -3.07 -11.28
C LEU A 54 -7.61 -2.71 -10.30
N GLU A 55 -7.32 -1.89 -9.29
CA GLU A 55 -8.28 -1.51 -8.23
C GLU A 55 -9.64 -1.04 -8.78
N GLU A 56 -9.66 -0.35 -9.92
CA GLU A 56 -10.87 0.22 -10.53
C GLU A 56 -11.80 -0.83 -11.16
N GLU A 57 -11.29 -2.03 -11.44
CA GLU A 57 -12.07 -3.13 -12.03
C GLU A 57 -12.91 -3.90 -10.99
N PHE A 58 -12.70 -3.60 -9.69
CA PHE A 58 -13.33 -4.34 -8.59
C PHE A 58 -14.03 -3.40 -7.61
N SER A 59 -15.17 -3.84 -7.09
CA SER A 59 -15.80 -3.15 -5.96
C SER A 59 -14.94 -3.25 -4.70
N GLU A 60 -14.95 -2.21 -3.86
CA GLU A 60 -14.25 -2.24 -2.56
C GLU A 60 -14.64 -3.46 -1.71
N GLN A 61 -15.92 -3.88 -1.77
CA GLN A 61 -16.39 -5.08 -1.10
C GLN A 61 -15.70 -6.35 -1.61
N MET A 62 -15.58 -6.52 -2.94
CA MET A 62 -14.90 -7.68 -3.53
C MET A 62 -13.40 -7.70 -3.21
N ILE A 63 -12.75 -6.54 -3.22
CA ILE A 63 -11.34 -6.41 -2.80
C ILE A 63 -11.20 -6.82 -1.34
N LYS A 64 -12.08 -6.34 -0.46
CA LYS A 64 -12.04 -6.64 0.97
C LYS A 64 -12.29 -8.12 1.27
N GLU A 65 -13.32 -8.71 0.66
CA GLU A 65 -13.63 -10.14 0.83
C GLU A 65 -12.50 -11.03 0.32
N SER A 66 -11.93 -10.70 -0.85
CA SER A 66 -10.77 -11.42 -1.40
C SER A 66 -9.54 -11.25 -0.52
N TYR A 67 -9.23 -10.04 -0.06
CA TYR A 67 -8.12 -9.78 0.85
C TYR A 67 -8.22 -10.65 2.11
N LEU A 68 -9.36 -10.60 2.81
CA LEU A 68 -9.56 -11.37 4.05
C LEU A 68 -9.48 -12.89 3.82
N TYR A 69 -9.95 -13.36 2.66
CA TYR A 69 -9.86 -14.77 2.29
C TYR A 69 -8.41 -15.22 2.06
N TYR A 70 -7.64 -14.47 1.27
CA TYR A 70 -6.28 -14.85 0.90
C TYR A 70 -5.23 -14.54 1.99
N ASP A 71 -5.49 -13.60 2.91
CA ASP A 71 -4.63 -13.32 4.08
C ASP A 71 -4.43 -14.57 4.95
N LEU A 72 -5.51 -15.33 5.18
CA LEU A 72 -5.49 -16.59 5.93
C LEU A 72 -4.76 -17.74 5.20
N ARG A 73 -4.53 -17.59 3.89
CA ARG A 73 -4.02 -18.65 3.01
C ARG A 73 -2.64 -18.35 2.45
N THR A 74 -2.08 -17.17 2.72
CA THR A 74 -0.80 -16.76 2.14
C THR A 74 0.35 -16.97 3.11
N GLY A 75 1.27 -17.86 2.77
CA GLY A 75 2.42 -18.20 3.61
C GLY A 75 3.53 -17.14 3.65
N HIS A 76 3.45 -16.13 2.77
CA HIS A 76 4.45 -15.07 2.61
C HIS A 76 5.88 -15.61 2.41
N GLY A 77 6.03 -16.72 1.69
CA GLY A 77 7.33 -17.36 1.37
C GLY A 77 8.16 -16.58 0.34
N SER A 78 7.81 -15.33 0.08
CA SER A 78 8.48 -14.44 -0.87
C SER A 78 8.52 -13.03 -0.29
N SER A 79 9.67 -12.36 -0.42
CA SER A 79 9.92 -11.04 0.14
C SER A 79 9.01 -9.95 -0.43
N LEU A 80 8.44 -10.17 -1.62
CA LEU A 80 7.46 -9.27 -2.23
C LEU A 80 6.13 -9.24 -1.48
N SER A 81 5.73 -10.36 -0.87
CA SER A 81 4.36 -10.56 -0.43
C SER A 81 3.90 -9.60 0.68
N PRO A 82 4.66 -9.40 1.77
CA PRO A 82 4.14 -8.63 2.91
C PRO A 82 3.79 -7.19 2.51
N SER A 83 4.65 -6.53 1.72
CA SER A 83 4.42 -5.13 1.33
C SER A 83 3.13 -4.91 0.52
N ILE A 84 2.79 -5.84 -0.39
CA ILE A 84 1.54 -5.79 -1.16
C ILE A 84 0.32 -5.97 -0.26
N TYR A 85 0.36 -6.96 0.65
CA TYR A 85 -0.72 -7.15 1.63
C TYR A 85 -0.89 -5.93 2.52
N GLY A 86 0.21 -5.34 3.00
CA GLY A 86 0.19 -4.16 3.84
C GLY A 86 -0.32 -2.91 3.11
N LEU A 87 -0.03 -2.77 1.82
CA LEU A 87 -0.54 -1.70 0.97
C LEU A 87 -2.05 -1.81 0.80
N VAL A 88 -2.55 -2.98 0.38
CA VAL A 88 -3.99 -3.22 0.19
C VAL A 88 -4.74 -3.08 1.50
N ALA A 89 -4.19 -3.58 2.60
CA ALA A 89 -4.76 -3.39 3.94
C ALA A 89 -4.93 -1.90 4.29
N ALA A 90 -3.92 -1.06 4.01
CA ALA A 90 -4.02 0.38 4.24
C ALA A 90 -5.15 1.01 3.39
N ARG A 91 -5.24 0.64 2.11
CA ARG A 91 -6.32 1.09 1.21
C ARG A 91 -7.71 0.63 1.63
N LEU A 92 -7.83 -0.51 2.30
CA LEU A 92 -9.07 -1.03 2.89
C LEU A 92 -9.35 -0.50 4.31
N GLY A 93 -8.40 0.20 4.93
CA GLY A 93 -8.54 0.76 6.28
C GLY A 93 -8.29 -0.26 7.39
N LEU A 94 -7.75 -1.43 7.04
CA LEU A 94 -7.37 -2.50 7.95
C LEU A 94 -5.98 -2.17 8.56
N MET A 95 -5.94 -1.13 9.38
CA MET A 95 -4.68 -0.51 9.82
C MET A 95 -3.78 -1.47 10.61
N ASP A 96 -4.35 -2.36 11.42
CA ASP A 96 -3.57 -3.36 12.18
C ASP A 96 -2.83 -4.32 11.24
N HIS A 97 -3.50 -4.78 10.18
CA HIS A 97 -2.87 -5.60 9.14
C HIS A 97 -1.80 -4.80 8.39
N ALA A 98 -2.10 -3.56 8.01
CA ALA A 98 -1.16 -2.69 7.30
C ALA A 98 0.14 -2.50 8.09
N VAL A 99 0.04 -2.20 9.40
CA VAL A 99 1.21 -2.01 10.28
C VAL A 99 1.94 -3.33 10.52
N ARG A 100 1.22 -4.44 10.71
CA ARG A 100 1.82 -5.78 10.86
C ARG A 100 2.70 -6.11 9.66
N TYR A 101 2.15 -5.96 8.45
CA TYR A 101 2.87 -6.25 7.22
C TYR A 101 3.98 -5.24 6.91
N PHE A 102 3.82 -3.97 7.29
CA PHE A 102 4.89 -2.99 7.20
C PHE A 102 6.11 -3.41 8.01
N ARG A 103 5.90 -3.85 9.25
CA ARG A 103 6.97 -4.37 10.12
C ARG A 103 7.59 -5.62 9.54
N GLN A 104 6.78 -6.55 9.05
CA GLN A 104 7.27 -7.79 8.44
C GLN A 104 8.16 -7.49 7.23
N ALA A 105 7.71 -6.64 6.30
CA ALA A 105 8.49 -6.22 5.13
C ALA A 105 9.77 -5.46 5.54
N GLY A 106 9.65 -4.54 6.51
CA GLY A 106 10.72 -3.63 6.94
C GLY A 106 11.88 -4.33 7.65
N THR A 107 11.63 -5.53 8.17
CA THR A 107 12.60 -6.30 8.96
C THR A 107 13.17 -7.50 8.21
N ILE A 108 12.78 -7.75 6.95
CA ILE A 108 13.26 -8.91 6.16
C ILE A 108 14.79 -9.02 6.20
N ASP A 109 15.48 -7.97 5.74
CA ASP A 109 16.94 -7.95 5.67
C ASP A 109 17.58 -7.67 7.04
N LEU A 110 17.00 -6.74 7.82
CA LEU A 110 17.57 -6.31 9.10
C LEU A 110 17.55 -7.38 10.19
N ALA A 111 16.50 -8.20 10.22
CA ALA A 111 16.34 -9.29 11.18
C ALA A 111 16.59 -10.67 10.57
N ASN A 112 16.98 -10.73 9.29
CA ASN A 112 17.17 -11.97 8.53
C ASN A 112 15.96 -12.92 8.63
N ASN A 113 14.73 -12.37 8.57
CA ASN A 113 13.49 -13.14 8.78
C ASN A 113 13.28 -14.28 7.76
N MET A 114 13.91 -14.18 6.59
CA MET A 114 13.87 -15.19 5.54
C MET A 114 15.07 -16.13 5.54
N GLY A 115 16.04 -15.93 6.45
CA GLY A 115 17.21 -16.79 6.63
C GLY A 115 18.28 -16.68 5.54
N ASN A 116 18.10 -15.80 4.55
CA ASN A 116 18.91 -15.73 3.33
C ASN A 116 19.48 -14.32 3.05
N ALA A 117 19.46 -13.39 4.01
CA ALA A 117 19.96 -12.02 3.83
C ALA A 117 21.47 -11.97 3.47
N ALA A 118 22.25 -12.99 3.86
CA ALA A 118 23.66 -13.13 3.46
C ALA A 118 23.85 -13.30 1.95
N GLY A 119 22.81 -13.72 1.21
CA GLY A 119 22.81 -13.81 -0.25
C GLY A 119 22.60 -12.48 -0.98
N GLY A 120 22.30 -11.41 -0.25
CA GLY A 120 22.04 -10.08 -0.78
C GLY A 120 20.71 -9.50 -0.28
N VAL A 121 20.54 -8.18 -0.45
CA VAL A 121 19.31 -7.48 -0.06
C VAL A 121 18.13 -7.88 -0.94
N HIS A 122 16.94 -7.89 -0.36
CA HIS A 122 15.72 -8.18 -1.11
C HIS A 122 15.21 -6.92 -1.83
N ALA A 123 15.83 -6.58 -2.97
CA ALA A 123 15.56 -5.33 -3.71
C ALA A 123 14.07 -5.09 -4.01
N ALA A 124 13.33 -6.13 -4.38
CA ALA A 124 11.89 -6.02 -4.61
C ALA A 124 11.10 -5.67 -3.33
N ALA A 125 11.51 -6.19 -2.17
CA ALA A 125 10.90 -5.84 -0.89
C ALA A 125 11.19 -4.39 -0.50
N LEU A 126 12.39 -3.88 -0.79
CA LEU A 126 12.73 -2.47 -0.55
C LEU A 126 11.85 -1.53 -1.39
N GLY A 127 11.64 -1.86 -2.68
CA GLY A 127 10.70 -1.13 -3.53
C GLY A 127 9.25 -1.26 -3.05
N GLY A 128 8.86 -2.45 -2.59
CA GLY A 128 7.56 -2.71 -1.99
C GLY A 128 7.30 -1.90 -0.72
N LEU A 129 8.29 -1.73 0.15
CA LEU A 129 8.21 -0.88 1.34
C LEU A 129 7.92 0.58 0.99
N TRP A 130 8.62 1.12 0.00
CA TRP A 130 8.34 2.46 -0.50
C TRP A 130 6.90 2.56 -1.03
N GLN A 131 6.44 1.57 -1.81
CA GLN A 131 5.07 1.55 -2.32
C GLN A 131 4.04 1.45 -1.18
N GLN A 132 4.28 0.63 -0.15
CA GLN A 132 3.37 0.53 0.98
C GLN A 132 3.21 1.87 1.71
N ILE A 133 4.30 2.65 1.84
CA ILE A 133 4.23 3.99 2.43
C ILE A 133 3.46 4.95 1.52
N ILE A 134 3.85 5.04 0.24
CA ILE A 134 3.35 6.08 -0.67
C ILE A 134 1.99 5.73 -1.26
N MET A 135 1.81 4.52 -1.77
CA MET A 135 0.58 4.05 -2.43
C MET A 135 -0.41 3.43 -1.43
N GLY A 136 0.05 3.02 -0.24
CA GLY A 136 -0.76 2.45 0.83
C GLY A 136 -1.16 3.50 1.88
N PHE A 137 -0.24 3.86 2.78
CA PHE A 137 -0.53 4.77 3.91
C PHE A 137 -0.83 6.21 3.47
N VAL A 138 -0.04 6.78 2.56
CA VAL A 138 -0.36 8.09 1.96
C VAL A 138 -1.51 7.96 0.96
N GLY A 139 -1.68 6.76 0.40
CA GLY A 139 -2.79 6.43 -0.50
C GLY A 139 -2.72 7.16 -1.83
N ILE A 140 -1.51 7.41 -2.35
CA ILE A 140 -1.34 7.93 -3.70
C ILE A 140 -2.01 6.98 -4.70
N ARG A 141 -2.86 7.55 -5.55
CA ARG A 141 -3.40 6.93 -6.75
C ARG A 141 -3.08 7.83 -7.93
N VAL A 142 -2.48 7.23 -8.94
CA VAL A 142 -2.13 7.92 -10.18
C VAL A 142 -3.16 7.51 -11.23
N LYS A 143 -3.81 8.50 -11.81
CA LYS A 143 -4.77 8.33 -12.90
C LYS A 143 -4.39 9.24 -14.07
N GLU A 144 -5.03 9.05 -15.21
CA GLU A 144 -4.76 9.86 -16.42
C GLU A 144 -5.06 11.35 -16.16
N GLU A 145 -6.11 11.63 -15.40
CA GLU A 145 -6.54 12.98 -15.06
C GLU A 145 -5.67 13.68 -13.99
N GLY A 146 -4.87 12.94 -13.21
CA GLY A 146 -4.05 13.50 -12.14
C GLY A 146 -3.73 12.57 -10.98
N ILE A 147 -3.27 13.16 -9.88
CA ILE A 147 -2.86 12.45 -8.67
C ILE A 147 -3.89 12.64 -7.56
N PHE A 148 -4.31 11.54 -6.95
CA PHE A 148 -5.17 11.55 -5.77
C PHE A 148 -4.41 11.11 -4.52
N LEU A 149 -4.66 11.78 -3.40
CA LEU A 149 -4.18 11.39 -2.08
C LEU A 149 -5.31 10.78 -1.26
N TYR A 150 -5.04 9.68 -0.57
CA TYR A 150 -5.96 9.09 0.40
C TYR A 150 -5.19 8.76 1.70
N PRO A 151 -4.82 9.78 2.50
CA PRO A 151 -3.98 9.57 3.66
C PRO A 151 -4.72 8.77 4.74
N ARG A 152 -4.14 7.65 5.14
CA ARG A 152 -4.54 6.79 6.26
C ARG A 152 -3.29 6.37 7.00
N PHE A 153 -2.99 7.04 8.11
CA PHE A 153 -1.75 6.81 8.84
C PHE A 153 -1.96 5.96 10.09
N PRO A 154 -0.96 5.15 10.46
CA PRO A 154 -0.89 4.55 11.79
C PRO A 154 -0.97 5.63 12.87
N GLU A 155 -1.53 5.28 14.03
CA GLU A 155 -1.74 6.23 15.14
C GLU A 155 -0.46 6.93 15.62
N HIS A 156 0.67 6.21 15.57
CA HIS A 156 1.97 6.70 16.03
C HIS A 156 2.71 7.58 14.99
N TRP A 157 2.15 7.79 13.79
CA TRP A 157 2.76 8.64 12.77
C TRP A 157 2.19 10.04 12.83
N SER A 158 3.01 11.01 13.22
CA SER A 158 2.59 12.42 13.24
C SER A 158 2.74 13.10 11.89
N ARG A 159 3.72 12.69 11.07
CA ARG A 159 4.06 13.35 9.82
C ARG A 159 4.80 12.46 8.83
N VAL A 160 4.53 12.65 7.54
CA VAL A 160 5.31 12.07 6.42
C VAL A 160 5.70 13.19 5.45
N LYS A 161 6.94 13.17 4.96
CA LYS A 161 7.43 14.03 3.86
C LYS A 161 7.98 13.17 2.73
N PHE A 162 7.62 13.49 1.50
CA PHE A 162 8.11 12.78 0.32
C PHE A 162 8.01 13.67 -0.92
N SER A 163 8.65 13.22 -1.99
CA SER A 163 8.60 13.90 -3.29
C SER A 163 8.17 12.92 -4.37
N LEU A 164 7.39 13.40 -5.34
CA LEU A 164 7.06 12.67 -6.56
C LEU A 164 7.53 13.47 -7.77
N LEU A 165 7.92 12.76 -8.82
CA LEU A 165 8.18 13.36 -10.13
C LEU A 165 7.04 12.96 -11.07
N TRP A 166 6.21 13.93 -11.44
CA TRP A 166 5.02 13.74 -12.27
C TRP A 166 5.17 14.50 -13.58
N HIS A 167 5.26 13.79 -14.71
CA HIS A 167 5.55 14.37 -16.03
C HIS A 167 6.75 15.37 -16.02
N GLY A 168 7.77 15.05 -15.23
CA GLY A 168 8.96 15.88 -15.07
C GLY A 168 8.79 17.09 -14.13
N ASN A 169 7.61 17.30 -13.55
CA ASN A 169 7.34 18.27 -12.50
C ASN A 169 7.54 17.63 -11.12
N ARG A 170 8.36 18.25 -10.26
CA ARG A 170 8.61 17.77 -8.90
C ARG A 170 7.51 18.28 -7.97
N LEU A 171 6.90 17.38 -7.22
CA LEU A 171 5.87 17.67 -6.23
C LEU A 171 6.40 17.27 -4.86
N ASP A 172 6.59 18.24 -3.96
CA ASP A 172 7.03 17.98 -2.59
C ASP A 172 5.84 18.03 -1.64
N PHE A 173 5.56 16.90 -0.99
CA PHE A 173 4.46 16.74 -0.05
C PHE A 173 4.96 16.69 1.39
N GLU A 174 4.21 17.33 2.28
CA GLU A 174 4.31 17.18 3.74
C GLU A 174 2.91 16.99 4.29
N ILE A 175 2.65 15.85 4.92
CA ILE A 175 1.35 15.50 5.48
C ILE A 175 1.51 15.35 6.98
N GLU A 176 0.83 16.21 7.73
CA GLU A 176 0.68 16.10 9.18
C GLU A 176 -0.68 15.45 9.48
N ARG A 177 -0.68 14.34 10.21
CA ARG A 177 -1.89 13.56 10.51
C ARG A 177 -2.95 14.44 11.17
N ASP A 178 -4.19 14.34 10.68
CA ASP A 178 -5.37 15.05 11.20
C ASP A 178 -5.19 16.57 11.33
N LYS A 179 -4.31 17.17 10.51
CA LYS A 179 -3.97 18.59 10.61
C LYS A 179 -3.88 19.29 9.27
N GLN A 180 -2.88 18.98 8.45
CA GLN A 180 -2.69 19.64 7.16
C GLN A 180 -1.88 18.80 6.16
N ILE A 181 -2.16 19.00 4.88
CA ILE A 181 -1.31 18.59 3.76
C ILE A 181 -0.74 19.87 3.14
N MET A 182 0.57 19.97 3.10
CA MET A 182 1.28 20.97 2.32
C MET A 182 1.83 20.33 1.05
N LEU A 183 1.64 20.99 -0.08
CA LEU A 183 2.17 20.62 -1.37
C LEU A 183 2.92 21.81 -1.98
N VAL A 184 4.18 21.61 -2.33
CA VAL A 184 4.95 22.54 -3.16
C VAL A 184 4.99 21.99 -4.58
N THR A 185 4.45 22.75 -5.52
CA THR A 185 4.51 22.43 -6.95
C THR A 185 5.82 22.96 -7.54
N GLY A 186 6.48 22.15 -8.36
CA GLY A 186 7.61 22.60 -9.18
C GLY A 186 7.15 23.56 -10.27
N ASP A 187 8.12 24.05 -11.05
CA ASP A 187 7.95 25.11 -12.04
C ASP A 187 7.37 24.63 -13.38
N LYS A 188 7.20 23.32 -13.58
CA LYS A 188 6.79 22.74 -14.86
C LYS A 188 5.29 22.51 -14.97
N GLY A 189 4.61 23.47 -15.58
CA GLY A 189 3.22 23.33 -15.97
C GLY A 189 2.25 23.18 -14.80
N GLU A 190 0.96 23.14 -15.13
CA GLU A 190 -0.09 22.89 -14.17
C GLU A 190 -0.15 21.40 -13.79
N VAL A 191 -0.53 21.11 -12.55
CA VAL A 191 -0.74 19.74 -12.07
C VAL A 191 -2.10 19.59 -11.41
N SER A 192 -2.83 18.54 -11.80
CA SER A 192 -4.09 18.17 -11.18
C SER A 192 -3.86 17.28 -9.97
N VAL A 193 -4.22 17.78 -8.78
CA VAL A 193 -4.10 17.03 -7.52
C VAL A 193 -5.42 17.07 -6.75
N GLY A 194 -5.85 15.93 -6.23
CA GLY A 194 -7.07 15.77 -5.45
C GLY A 194 -6.79 15.05 -4.14
N ILE A 195 -7.66 15.28 -3.15
CA ILE A 195 -7.66 14.54 -1.89
C ILE A 195 -8.95 13.71 -1.87
N PHE A 196 -8.91 12.51 -1.31
CA PHE A 196 -10.07 11.62 -1.35
C PHE A 196 -11.35 12.28 -0.84
N GLY A 197 -12.44 12.05 -1.58
CA GLY A 197 -13.73 12.71 -1.35
C GLY A 197 -13.84 14.11 -1.95
N ARG A 198 -12.79 14.62 -2.62
CA ARG A 198 -12.76 15.90 -3.33
C ARG A 198 -12.43 15.72 -4.80
N SER A 199 -12.84 16.68 -5.61
CA SER A 199 -12.47 16.77 -7.03
C SER A 199 -10.99 17.15 -7.18
N LEU A 200 -10.43 16.84 -8.35
CA LEU A 200 -9.11 17.33 -8.72
C LEU A 200 -9.09 18.86 -8.78
N GLN A 201 -7.99 19.43 -8.33
CA GLN A 201 -7.71 20.85 -8.44
C GLN A 201 -6.53 21.07 -9.37
N ALA A 202 -6.72 21.96 -10.34
CA ALA A 202 -5.67 22.50 -11.18
C ALA A 202 -4.75 23.41 -10.35
N LEU A 203 -3.54 22.94 -10.06
CA LEU A 203 -2.56 23.64 -9.24
C LEU A 203 -1.48 24.28 -10.11
N GLN A 204 -1.30 25.59 -9.94
CA GLN A 204 -0.33 26.38 -10.67
C GLN A 204 1.11 25.99 -10.29
N PRO A 205 2.06 26.10 -11.23
CA PRO A 205 3.47 25.82 -10.96
C PRO A 205 4.08 26.79 -9.93
N GLY A 206 5.20 26.38 -9.33
CA GLY A 206 6.05 27.19 -8.45
C GLY A 206 5.32 27.74 -7.22
N SER A 207 4.32 27.03 -6.73
CA SER A 207 3.37 27.51 -5.73
C SER A 207 3.28 26.57 -4.53
N ILE A 208 2.91 27.11 -3.37
CA ILE A 208 2.68 26.33 -2.16
C ILE A 208 1.17 26.26 -1.92
N TYR A 209 0.66 25.07 -1.71
CA TYR A 209 -0.74 24.79 -1.42
C TYR A 209 -0.87 24.13 -0.06
N ILE A 210 -1.94 24.47 0.67
CA ILE A 210 -2.27 23.88 1.96
C ILE A 210 -3.73 23.42 1.93
N ALA A 211 -3.95 22.15 2.26
CA ALA A 211 -5.25 21.60 2.62
C ALA A 211 -5.27 21.33 4.13
N LYS A 212 -6.36 21.66 4.82
CA LYS A 212 -6.50 21.46 6.27
C LYS A 212 -7.51 20.37 6.58
N TRP A 213 -7.28 19.63 7.66
CA TRP A 213 -8.26 18.73 8.25
C TRP A 213 -9.33 19.54 9.01
N ASP A 214 -10.61 19.22 8.83
CA ASP A 214 -11.71 19.91 9.51
C ASP A 214 -12.29 19.14 10.71
N GLY A 215 -11.73 17.98 11.04
CA GLY A 215 -12.22 17.05 12.06
C GLY A 215 -12.90 15.82 11.47
N THR A 216 -13.36 15.89 10.22
CA THR A 216 -14.07 14.80 9.54
C THR A 216 -13.51 14.46 8.16
N THR A 217 -13.03 15.47 7.43
CA THR A 217 -12.49 15.33 6.09
C THR A 217 -11.42 16.40 5.81
N TRP A 218 -10.74 16.24 4.68
CA TRP A 218 -9.80 17.23 4.16
C TRP A 218 -10.58 18.33 3.40
N ARG A 219 -10.14 19.58 3.59
CA ARG A 219 -10.56 20.71 2.75
C ARG A 219 -9.74 20.77 1.47
N ASP A 220 -10.25 21.50 0.49
CA ASP A 220 -9.55 21.78 -0.76
C ASP A 220 -8.21 22.50 -0.51
N PHE A 221 -7.27 22.30 -1.42
CA PHE A 221 -6.01 23.02 -1.45
C PHE A 221 -6.24 24.52 -1.67
N ILE A 222 -5.67 25.33 -0.78
CA ILE A 222 -5.64 26.79 -0.90
C ILE A 222 -4.20 27.21 -1.17
N LYS A 223 -4.00 28.04 -2.20
CA LYS A 223 -2.69 28.62 -2.51
C LYS A 223 -2.26 29.55 -1.37
N LYS A 224 -1.11 29.27 -0.77
CA LYS A 224 -0.50 30.16 0.23
C LYS A 224 -0.05 31.44 -0.48
N GLN A 225 -0.61 32.58 -0.09
CA GLN A 225 -0.15 33.87 -0.59
C GLN A 225 1.32 34.08 -0.17
N LYS A 226 2.15 34.63 -1.05
CA LYS A 226 3.53 35.01 -0.71
C LYS A 226 3.49 36.13 0.33
N GLY A 227 3.76 35.79 1.59
CA GLY A 227 4.05 36.72 2.67
C GLY A 227 2.84 37.37 3.34
N VAL A 228 2.52 36.89 4.55
CA VAL A 228 2.50 37.79 5.71
C VAL A 228 3.41 37.11 6.73
N VAL A 229 4.61 37.64 6.87
CA VAL A 229 5.42 37.47 8.09
C VAL A 229 4.92 38.53 9.06
#